data_AF-A0A2P7TKT7-F1
#
_entry.id   AF-A0A2P7TKT7-F1
#
_cell.length_a   1.000
_cell.length_b   1.000
_cell.length_c   1.000
_cell.angle_alpha   90.00
_cell.angle_beta   90.00
_cell.angle_gamma   90.00
#
_symmetry.space_group_name_H-M   'P 1'
#
loop_
_entity.id
_entity.type
_entity.pdbx_description
1 polymer ?
#
loop_
_entity_poly.entity_id
_entity_poly.type
_entity_poly.pdbx_seq_one_letter_code
_entity_poly.pdbx_strand_id
1 'polypeptide(L)'
;MQDFVNIKGIMLSSLQAFGQSFMQAMPGILGALFLLISGWFIARLASLLFRKLLNLIKFDAIANRINANEMLGKANISLTPARIVSKFVYWIILLLFFVTATDTLGWTVVSEQISKLIGFLPTLLSGIVLFILGIYIATFFRDVLAAATSSLGVGGGKIISGFVFYFLMVIVTITALDQIGIDTTIITSNVVLILGAVLLSASISYGFASKQILANLLASFFSRKTFKVGQHIKIDDVEGEILQIDSITLTVQTPTDKVVMPTQELITRRVHITKESE
;
A
#
# COMPACT_ATOMS: atom_id res chain seq x y z
N MET A 1 -12.18 -45.23 -66.56
CA MET A 1 -12.82 -46.07 -65.52
C MET A 1 -11.84 -46.46 -64.40
N GLN A 2 -10.55 -46.66 -64.65
CA GLN A 2 -9.55 -46.97 -63.61
C GLN A 2 -9.35 -45.85 -62.57
N ASP A 3 -9.46 -44.57 -62.95
CA ASP A 3 -9.29 -43.45 -62.00
C ASP A 3 -10.45 -43.32 -60.98
N PHE A 4 -11.68 -43.65 -61.38
CA PHE A 4 -12.84 -43.64 -60.48
C PHE A 4 -12.82 -44.77 -59.44
N VAL A 5 -12.19 -45.91 -59.77
CA VAL A 5 -11.99 -47.03 -58.83
C VAL A 5 -10.96 -46.63 -57.76
N ASN A 6 -9.96 -45.82 -58.13
CA ASN A 6 -8.93 -45.33 -57.23
C ASN A 6 -9.47 -44.29 -56.22
N ILE A 7 -10.34 -43.37 -56.66
CA ILE A 7 -10.97 -42.37 -55.77
C ILE A 7 -11.87 -43.02 -54.72
N LYS A 8 -12.66 -44.05 -55.09
CA LYS A 8 -13.48 -44.79 -54.12
C LYS A 8 -12.63 -45.50 -53.07
N GLY A 9 -11.51 -46.11 -53.46
CA GLY A 9 -10.58 -46.75 -52.54
C GLY A 9 -9.89 -45.76 -51.60
N ILE A 10 -9.48 -44.59 -52.10
CA ILE A 10 -8.90 -43.51 -51.28
C ILE A 10 -9.93 -42.93 -50.30
N MET A 11 -11.17 -42.72 -50.74
CA MET A 11 -12.27 -42.26 -49.87
C MET A 11 -12.59 -43.28 -48.77
N LEU A 12 -12.70 -44.57 -49.11
CA LEU A 12 -12.98 -45.64 -48.15
C LEU A 12 -11.85 -45.81 -47.13
N SER A 13 -10.59 -45.80 -47.58
CA SER A 13 -9.44 -45.88 -46.68
C SER A 13 -9.29 -44.64 -45.79
N SER A 14 -9.60 -43.45 -46.31
CA SER A 14 -9.64 -42.21 -45.51
C SER A 14 -10.76 -42.24 -44.47
N LEU A 15 -11.96 -42.72 -44.85
CA LEU A 15 -13.09 -42.87 -43.93
C LEU A 15 -12.81 -43.91 -42.85
N GLN A 16 -12.15 -45.01 -43.21
CA GLN A 16 -11.74 -46.05 -42.28
C GLN A 16 -10.65 -45.56 -41.32
N ALA A 17 -9.65 -44.81 -41.83
CA ALA A 17 -8.62 -44.18 -41.00
C ALA A 17 -9.21 -43.13 -40.04
N PHE A 18 -10.18 -42.34 -40.50
CA PHE A 18 -10.93 -41.42 -39.65
C PHE A 18 -11.72 -42.16 -38.56
N GLY A 19 -12.48 -43.20 -38.95
CA GLY A 19 -13.27 -44.01 -38.00
C GLY A 19 -12.40 -44.68 -36.94
N GLN A 20 -11.22 -45.19 -37.32
CA GLN A 20 -10.27 -45.77 -36.39
C GLN A 20 -9.68 -44.72 -35.44
N SER A 21 -9.32 -43.54 -35.95
CA SER A 21 -8.85 -42.41 -35.14
C SER A 21 -9.93 -41.93 -34.15
N PHE A 22 -11.18 -41.89 -34.59
CA PHE A 22 -12.33 -41.53 -33.76
C PHE A 22 -12.58 -42.56 -32.65
N MET A 23 -12.55 -43.85 -32.97
CA MET A 23 -12.67 -44.93 -31.98
C MET A 23 -11.53 -44.92 -30.95
N GLN A 24 -10.31 -44.55 -31.37
CA GLN A 24 -9.17 -44.39 -30.46
C GLN A 24 -9.30 -43.15 -29.55
N ALA A 25 -9.95 -42.08 -30.03
CA ALA A 25 -10.23 -40.88 -29.23
C ALA A 25 -11.41 -41.07 -28.26
N MET A 26 -12.32 -42.02 -28.53
CA MET A 26 -13.54 -42.23 -27.76
C MET A 26 -13.31 -42.42 -26.25
N PRO A 27 -12.37 -43.28 -25.78
CA PRO A 27 -12.10 -43.43 -24.36
C PRO A 27 -11.61 -42.13 -23.70
N GLY A 28 -10.78 -41.35 -24.40
CA GLY A 28 -10.30 -40.05 -23.92
C GLY A 28 -11.42 -39.02 -23.81
N ILE A 29 -12.33 -38.99 -24.78
CA ILE A 29 -13.52 -38.12 -24.76
C ILE A 29 -14.43 -38.46 -23.58
N LEU A 30 -14.71 -39.75 -23.34
CA LEU A 30 -15.52 -40.19 -22.21
C LEU A 30 -14.85 -39.86 -20.87
N GLY A 31 -13.53 -40.08 -20.76
CA GLY A 31 -12.74 -39.73 -19.58
C GLY A 31 -12.76 -38.22 -19.29
N ALA A 32 -12.54 -37.39 -20.31
CA ALA A 32 -12.60 -35.94 -20.20
C ALA A 32 -13.99 -35.45 -19.80
N LEU A 33 -15.06 -36.02 -20.37
CA LEU A 33 -16.43 -35.68 -20.01
C LEU A 33 -16.72 -36.01 -18.53
N PHE A 34 -16.29 -37.19 -18.07
CA PHE A 34 -16.40 -37.60 -16.67
C PHE A 34 -15.63 -36.66 -15.73
N LEU A 35 -14.42 -36.25 -16.11
CA LEU A 35 -13.61 -35.28 -15.35
C LEU A 35 -14.29 -33.91 -15.26
N LEU A 36 -14.91 -33.43 -16.34
CA LEU A 36 -15.61 -32.15 -16.33
C LEU A 36 -16.87 -32.20 -15.45
N ILE A 37 -17.65 -33.29 -15.53
CA ILE A 37 -18.85 -33.46 -14.71
C ILE A 37 -18.51 -33.57 -13.22
N SER A 38 -17.51 -34.40 -12.88
CA SER A 38 -17.03 -34.53 -11.51
C SER A 38 -16.41 -33.23 -10.99
N GLY A 39 -15.62 -32.56 -11.83
CA GLY A 39 -15.02 -31.27 -11.54
C GLY A 39 -16.05 -30.18 -11.25
N TRP A 40 -17.12 -30.10 -12.04
CA TRP A 40 -18.22 -29.17 -11.79
C TRP A 40 -18.88 -29.41 -10.43
N PHE A 41 -19.12 -30.68 -10.07
CA PHE A 41 -19.70 -31.04 -8.78
C PHE A 41 -18.77 -30.68 -7.61
N ILE A 42 -17.48 -31.04 -7.72
CA ILE A 42 -16.46 -30.76 -6.71
C ILE A 42 -16.24 -29.25 -6.55
N ALA A 43 -16.14 -28.48 -7.64
CA ALA A 43 -16.02 -27.04 -7.61
C ALA A 43 -17.20 -26.37 -6.89
N ARG A 44 -18.43 -26.84 -7.15
CA ARG A 44 -19.62 -26.35 -6.48
C ARG A 44 -19.60 -26.67 -4.98
N LEU A 45 -19.22 -27.88 -4.60
CA LEU A 45 -19.11 -28.26 -3.19
C LEU A 45 -18.03 -27.44 -2.46
N ALA A 46 -16.83 -27.36 -3.04
CA ALA A 46 -15.70 -26.65 -2.45
C ALA A 46 -15.99 -25.15 -2.31
N SER A 47 -16.57 -24.50 -3.32
CA SER A 47 -16.96 -23.08 -3.24
C SER A 47 -18.03 -22.81 -2.17
N LEU A 48 -18.98 -23.74 -1.98
CA LEU A 48 -19.97 -23.64 -0.90
C LEU A 48 -19.32 -23.77 0.49
N LEU A 49 -18.39 -24.71 0.66
CA LEU A 49 -17.63 -24.87 1.90
C LEU A 49 -16.77 -23.64 2.19
N PHE A 50 -16.05 -23.15 1.19
CA PHE A 50 -15.22 -21.96 1.31
C PHE A 50 -16.05 -20.73 1.67
N ARG A 51 -17.23 -20.57 1.06
CA ARG A 51 -18.16 -19.50 1.43
C ARG A 51 -18.61 -19.58 2.89
N LYS A 52 -18.90 -20.79 3.39
CA LYS A 52 -19.26 -20.99 4.81
C LYS A 52 -18.11 -20.58 5.73
N LEU A 53 -16.87 -20.92 5.38
CA LEU A 53 -15.68 -20.51 6.13
C LEU A 53 -15.51 -18.99 6.15
N LEU A 54 -15.63 -18.33 4.99
CA LEU A 54 -15.55 -16.86 4.89
C LEU A 54 -16.64 -16.15 5.71
N ASN A 55 -17.86 -16.70 5.69
CA ASN A 55 -18.96 -16.17 6.51
C ASN A 55 -18.70 -16.38 8.01
N LEU A 56 -18.10 -17.51 8.39
CA LEU A 56 -17.77 -17.84 9.78
C LEU A 56 -16.75 -16.86 10.37
N ILE A 57 -15.75 -16.45 9.57
CA ILE A 57 -14.78 -15.41 9.96
C ILE A 57 -15.30 -13.96 9.76
N LYS A 58 -16.56 -13.78 9.37
CA LYS A 58 -17.18 -12.48 9.08
C LYS A 58 -16.38 -11.65 8.06
N PHE A 59 -15.88 -12.30 7.00
CA PHE A 59 -15.07 -11.65 5.96
C PHE A 59 -15.75 -10.40 5.37
N ASP A 60 -17.07 -10.46 5.12
CA ASP A 60 -17.83 -9.31 4.61
C ASP A 60 -17.79 -8.11 5.59
N ALA A 61 -17.74 -8.33 6.90
CA ALA A 61 -17.62 -7.24 7.87
C ALA A 61 -16.23 -6.59 7.85
N ILE A 62 -15.18 -7.38 7.63
CA ILE A 62 -13.81 -6.87 7.43
C ILE A 62 -13.75 -6.05 6.14
N ALA A 63 -14.35 -6.57 5.07
CA ALA A 63 -14.40 -5.88 3.78
C ALA A 63 -15.23 -4.57 3.83
N ASN A 64 -16.23 -4.49 4.71
CA ASN A 64 -16.97 -3.23 4.91
C ASN A 64 -16.12 -2.15 5.60
N ARG A 65 -15.21 -2.52 6.51
CA ARG A 65 -14.32 -1.56 7.19
C ARG A 65 -13.36 -0.85 6.24
N ILE A 66 -13.10 -1.45 5.08
CA ILE A 66 -12.23 -0.89 4.03
C ILE A 66 -13.04 -0.30 2.87
N ASN A 67 -14.35 -0.05 3.06
CA ASN A 67 -15.27 0.47 2.03
C ASN A 67 -15.30 -0.34 0.72
N ALA A 68 -14.98 -1.65 0.77
CA ALA A 68 -14.96 -2.49 -0.42
C ALA A 68 -16.33 -2.56 -1.10
N ASN A 69 -17.43 -2.55 -0.33
CA ASN A 69 -18.78 -2.55 -0.88
C ASN A 69 -19.11 -1.27 -1.67
N GLU A 70 -18.62 -0.10 -1.26
CA GLU A 70 -18.81 1.13 -2.02
C GLU A 70 -18.02 1.10 -3.33
N MET A 71 -16.80 0.56 -3.30
CA MET A 71 -15.98 0.37 -4.50
C MET A 71 -16.63 -0.61 -5.48
N LEU A 72 -17.16 -1.74 -4.99
CA LEU A 72 -17.90 -2.72 -5.79
C LEU A 72 -19.20 -2.13 -6.35
N GLY A 73 -19.92 -1.34 -5.54
CA GLY A 73 -21.12 -0.62 -5.96
C GLY A 73 -20.86 0.37 -7.09
N LYS A 74 -19.74 1.12 -7.03
CA LYS A 74 -19.27 1.99 -8.14
C LYS A 74 -18.96 1.22 -9.42
N ALA A 75 -18.55 -0.04 -9.30
CA ALA A 75 -18.32 -0.95 -10.42
C ALA A 75 -19.61 -1.70 -10.89
N ASN A 76 -20.77 -1.33 -10.35
CA ASN A 76 -22.07 -1.98 -10.63
C ASN A 76 -22.11 -3.48 -10.24
N ILE A 77 -21.33 -3.89 -9.24
CA ILE A 77 -21.25 -5.26 -8.73
C ILE A 77 -22.09 -5.36 -7.45
N SER A 78 -23.19 -6.11 -7.51
CA SER A 78 -24.13 -6.33 -6.39
C SER A 78 -23.80 -7.56 -5.51
N LEU A 79 -22.61 -8.13 -5.66
CA LEU A 79 -22.17 -9.33 -4.93
C LEU A 79 -21.36 -8.95 -3.68
N THR A 80 -21.54 -9.68 -2.59
CA THR A 80 -20.70 -9.50 -1.40
C THR A 80 -19.27 -9.97 -1.67
N PRO A 81 -18.24 -9.36 -1.04
CA PRO A 81 -16.84 -9.76 -1.16
C PRO A 81 -16.63 -11.26 -0.95
N ALA A 82 -17.25 -11.86 0.08
CA ALA A 82 -17.16 -13.31 0.32
C ALA A 82 -17.73 -14.14 -0.84
N ARG A 83 -18.82 -13.67 -1.47
CA ARG A 83 -19.43 -14.36 -2.62
C ARG A 83 -18.55 -14.24 -3.88
N ILE A 84 -17.88 -13.11 -4.07
CA ILE A 84 -16.89 -12.93 -5.17
C ILE A 84 -15.75 -13.93 -5.00
N VAL A 85 -15.12 -13.96 -3.82
CA VAL A 85 -14.00 -14.88 -3.54
C VAL A 85 -14.45 -16.34 -3.67
N SER A 86 -15.65 -16.69 -3.20
CA SER A 86 -16.17 -18.05 -3.33
C SER A 86 -16.43 -18.46 -4.79
N LYS A 87 -16.94 -17.54 -5.62
CA LYS A 87 -17.08 -17.78 -7.07
C LYS A 87 -15.71 -17.93 -7.73
N PHE A 88 -14.71 -17.19 -7.27
CA PHE A 88 -13.35 -17.32 -7.76
C PHE A 88 -12.77 -18.72 -7.48
N VAL A 89 -12.95 -19.24 -6.26
CA VAL A 89 -12.57 -20.63 -5.91
C VAL A 89 -13.29 -21.65 -6.79
N TYR A 90 -14.58 -21.46 -7.06
CA TYR A 90 -15.32 -22.31 -8.00
C TYR A 90 -14.65 -22.36 -9.38
N TRP A 91 -14.32 -21.20 -9.95
CA TRP A 91 -13.70 -21.11 -11.27
C TRP A 91 -12.30 -21.72 -11.30
N ILE A 92 -11.48 -21.51 -10.26
CA ILE A 92 -10.15 -22.15 -10.16
C ILE A 92 -10.27 -23.67 -10.20
N ILE A 93 -11.13 -24.24 -9.34
CA ILE A 93 -11.27 -25.69 -9.26
C ILE A 93 -11.81 -26.23 -10.59
N LEU A 94 -12.80 -25.58 -11.19
CA LEU A 94 -13.30 -25.96 -12.50
C LEU A 94 -12.19 -25.93 -13.57
N LEU A 95 -11.34 -24.90 -13.57
CA LEU A 95 -10.19 -24.79 -14.47
C LEU A 95 -9.18 -25.93 -14.27
N LEU A 96 -8.91 -26.36 -13.03
CA LEU A 96 -8.01 -27.49 -12.76
C LEU A 96 -8.53 -28.79 -13.37
N PHE A 97 -9.83 -29.05 -13.24
CA PHE A 97 -10.46 -30.19 -13.90
C PHE A 97 -10.48 -30.03 -15.42
N PHE A 98 -10.64 -28.81 -15.92
CA PHE A 98 -10.55 -28.52 -17.35
C PHE A 98 -9.16 -28.82 -17.90
N VAL A 99 -8.08 -28.42 -17.20
CA VAL A 99 -6.70 -28.79 -17.56
C VAL A 99 -6.57 -30.31 -17.66
N THR A 100 -6.98 -31.03 -16.61
CA THR A 100 -6.90 -32.50 -16.57
C THR A 100 -7.70 -33.16 -17.71
N ALA A 101 -8.88 -32.61 -18.03
CA ALA A 101 -9.69 -33.06 -19.16
C ALA A 101 -8.99 -32.79 -20.51
N THR A 102 -8.39 -31.61 -20.69
CA THR A 102 -7.63 -31.29 -21.91
C THR A 102 -6.36 -32.13 -22.06
N ASP A 103 -5.68 -32.47 -20.95
CA ASP A 103 -4.56 -33.42 -20.96
C ASP A 103 -4.99 -34.82 -21.39
N THR A 104 -6.13 -35.30 -20.89
CA THR A 104 -6.70 -36.60 -21.25
C THR A 104 -7.07 -36.67 -22.74
N LEU A 105 -7.43 -35.53 -23.34
CA LEU A 105 -7.70 -35.39 -24.78
C LEU A 105 -6.42 -35.22 -25.62
N GLY A 106 -5.24 -35.11 -25.00
CA GLY A 106 -3.98 -34.83 -25.68
C GLY A 106 -3.80 -33.39 -26.11
N TRP A 107 -4.61 -32.45 -25.61
CA TRP A 107 -4.54 -31.02 -25.93
C TRP A 107 -3.49 -30.31 -25.06
N THR A 108 -2.24 -30.77 -25.16
CA THR A 108 -1.12 -30.34 -24.30
C THR A 108 -0.91 -28.83 -24.34
N VAL A 109 -0.95 -28.20 -25.51
CA VAL A 109 -0.81 -26.74 -25.64
C VAL A 109 -1.89 -26.00 -24.85
N VAL A 110 -3.13 -26.48 -24.88
CA VAL A 110 -4.25 -25.84 -24.16
C VAL A 110 -4.06 -26.02 -22.65
N SER A 111 -3.77 -27.24 -22.21
CA SER A 111 -3.54 -27.57 -20.80
C SER A 111 -2.41 -26.74 -20.17
N GLU A 112 -1.31 -26.52 -20.90
CA GLU A 112 -0.14 -25.81 -20.40
C GLU A 112 -0.42 -24.31 -20.26
N GLN A 113 -1.08 -23.71 -21.25
CA GLN A 113 -1.44 -22.28 -21.21
C GLN A 113 -2.44 -22.01 -20.08
N ILE A 114 -3.44 -22.88 -19.92
CA ILE A 114 -4.41 -22.75 -18.82
C ILE A 114 -3.72 -22.97 -17.47
N SER A 115 -2.80 -23.92 -17.36
CA SER A 115 -2.02 -24.14 -16.12
C SER A 115 -1.20 -22.92 -15.73
N LYS A 116 -0.57 -22.24 -16.70
CA LYS A 116 0.13 -20.96 -16.46
C LYS A 116 -0.82 -19.88 -15.96
N LEU A 117 -2.01 -19.77 -16.56
CA LEU A 117 -3.05 -18.83 -16.09
C LEU A 117 -3.49 -19.15 -14.66
N ILE A 118 -3.72 -20.43 -14.32
CA ILE A 118 -4.05 -20.84 -12.95
C ILE A 118 -2.92 -20.49 -11.98
N GLY A 119 -1.66 -20.69 -12.37
CA GLY A 119 -0.50 -20.33 -11.55
C GLY A 119 -0.38 -18.83 -11.27
N PHE A 120 -0.88 -17.98 -12.17
CA PHE A 120 -0.94 -16.52 -12.01
C PHE A 120 -2.08 -16.07 -11.06
N LEU A 121 -3.15 -16.84 -10.91
CA LEU A 121 -4.30 -16.44 -10.09
C LEU A 121 -3.96 -16.25 -8.59
N PRO A 122 -3.17 -17.12 -7.92
CA PRO A 122 -2.75 -16.90 -6.53
C PRO A 122 -1.92 -15.63 -6.31
N THR A 123 -0.97 -15.34 -7.20
CA THR A 123 -0.14 -14.13 -7.10
C THR A 123 -0.97 -12.88 -7.38
N LEU A 124 -1.87 -12.94 -8.37
CA LEU A 124 -2.86 -11.90 -8.65
C LEU A 124 -3.71 -11.57 -7.42
N LEU A 125 -4.27 -12.60 -6.77
CA LEU A 125 -5.05 -12.42 -5.55
C LEU A 125 -4.21 -11.80 -4.42
N SER A 126 -2.99 -12.29 -4.22
CA SER A 126 -2.09 -11.79 -3.18
C SER A 126 -1.78 -10.31 -3.38
N GLY A 127 -1.53 -9.88 -4.62
CA GLY A 127 -1.35 -8.48 -4.97
C GLY A 127 -2.59 -7.61 -4.75
N ILE A 128 -3.78 -8.10 -5.10
CA ILE A 128 -5.04 -7.38 -4.83
C ILE A 128 -5.24 -7.20 -3.32
N VAL A 129 -5.02 -8.25 -2.52
CA VAL A 129 -5.14 -8.19 -1.06
C VAL A 129 -4.12 -7.20 -0.48
N LEU A 130 -2.87 -7.26 -0.93
CA LEU A 130 -1.82 -6.34 -0.51
C LEU A 130 -2.18 -4.89 -0.84
N PHE A 131 -2.67 -4.63 -2.05
CA PHE A 131 -3.10 -3.29 -2.48
C PHE A 131 -4.22 -2.73 -1.60
N ILE A 132 -5.24 -3.55 -1.33
CA ILE A 132 -6.36 -3.19 -0.46
C ILE A 132 -5.88 -2.88 0.96
N LEU A 133 -5.04 -3.74 1.54
CA LEU A 133 -4.47 -3.52 2.88
C LEU A 133 -3.60 -2.27 2.91
N GLY A 134 -2.82 -2.04 1.86
CA GLY A 134 -1.96 -0.88 1.73
C GLY A 134 -2.75 0.43 1.64
N ILE A 135 -3.88 0.48 0.93
CA ILE A 135 -4.78 1.65 0.93
C ILE A 135 -5.26 1.95 2.35
N TYR A 136 -5.63 0.91 3.11
CA TYR A 136 -6.09 1.08 4.47
C TYR A 136 -5.00 1.66 5.37
N ILE A 137 -3.78 1.11 5.29
CA ILE A 137 -2.61 1.61 6.02
C ILE A 137 -2.31 3.06 5.63
N ALA A 138 -2.28 3.38 4.33
CA ALA A 138 -2.02 4.73 3.84
C ALA A 138 -3.07 5.74 4.34
N THR A 139 -4.35 5.34 4.34
CA THR A 139 -5.46 6.15 4.85
C THR A 139 -5.33 6.37 6.35
N PHE A 140 -5.03 5.32 7.12
CA PHE A 140 -4.79 5.42 8.55
C PHE A 140 -3.67 6.43 8.87
N PHE A 141 -2.53 6.35 8.18
CA PHE A 141 -1.44 7.30 8.38
C PHE A 141 -1.83 8.73 8.01
N ARG A 142 -2.58 8.92 6.91
CA ARG A 142 -3.11 10.23 6.53
C ARG A 142 -3.96 10.83 7.64
N ASP A 143 -4.91 10.05 8.16
CA ASP A 143 -5.89 10.53 9.11
C ASP A 143 -5.24 10.81 10.49
N VAL A 144 -4.29 9.97 10.91
CA VAL A 144 -3.46 10.20 12.12
C VAL A 144 -2.65 11.49 11.98
N LEU A 145 -1.99 11.71 10.83
CA LEU A 145 -1.22 12.93 10.60
C LEU A 145 -2.09 14.18 10.51
N ALA A 146 -3.25 14.08 9.86
CA ALA A 146 -4.21 15.18 9.80
C ALA A 146 -4.72 15.56 11.19
N ALA A 147 -5.02 14.57 12.04
CA ALA A 147 -5.41 14.79 13.43
C ALA A 147 -4.27 15.43 14.24
N ALA A 148 -3.07 14.86 14.20
CA ALA A 148 -1.91 15.35 14.95
C ALA A 148 -1.54 16.79 14.57
N THR A 149 -1.49 17.10 13.27
CA THR A 149 -1.18 18.46 12.79
C THR A 149 -2.27 19.46 13.17
N SER A 150 -3.55 19.07 13.10
CA SER A 150 -4.66 19.90 13.55
C SER A 150 -4.61 20.17 15.06
N SER A 151 -4.27 19.17 15.88
CA SER A 151 -4.15 19.31 17.34
C SER A 151 -3.01 20.25 17.74
N LEU A 152 -1.95 20.33 16.94
CA LEU A 152 -0.80 21.21 17.18
C LEU A 152 -1.00 22.64 16.62
N GLY A 153 -2.14 22.93 15.99
CA GLY A 153 -2.38 24.22 15.34
C GLY A 153 -1.46 24.49 14.14
N VAL A 154 -0.86 23.44 13.56
CA VAL A 154 0.08 23.57 12.45
C VAL A 154 -0.70 23.87 11.16
N GLY A 155 -0.48 25.06 10.61
CA GLY A 155 -0.99 25.43 9.29
C GLY A 155 -0.49 24.45 8.22
N GLY A 156 -1.39 24.01 7.33
CA GLY A 156 -1.03 23.10 6.23
C GLY A 156 -1.10 21.60 6.56
N GLY A 157 -1.60 21.19 7.73
CA GLY A 157 -1.73 19.78 8.13
C GLY A 157 -2.40 18.86 7.08
N LYS A 158 -3.46 19.33 6.43
CA LYS A 158 -4.13 18.59 5.34
C LYS A 158 -3.19 18.32 4.15
N ILE A 159 -2.35 19.28 3.77
CA ILE A 159 -1.40 19.14 2.66
C ILE A 159 -0.34 18.09 3.02
N ILE A 160 0.20 18.16 4.25
CA ILE A 160 1.20 17.21 4.74
C ILE A 160 0.61 15.79 4.76
N SER A 161 -0.58 15.61 5.33
CA SER A 161 -1.24 14.31 5.36
C SER A 161 -1.54 13.78 3.95
N GLY A 162 -1.95 14.65 3.03
CA GLY A 162 -2.23 14.29 1.63
C GLY A 162 -0.97 13.84 0.90
N PHE A 163 0.14 14.55 1.08
CA PHE A 163 1.44 14.15 0.52
C PHE A 163 1.85 12.75 1.00
N VAL A 164 1.76 12.48 2.31
CA VAL A 164 2.09 11.16 2.86
C VAL A 164 1.16 10.08 2.31
N PHE A 165 -0.13 10.37 2.17
CA PHE A 165 -1.07 9.42 1.55
C PHE A 165 -0.66 9.05 0.13
N TYR A 166 -0.43 10.03 -0.74
CA TYR A 166 -0.06 9.76 -2.13
C TYR A 166 1.31 9.08 -2.24
N PHE A 167 2.26 9.45 -1.38
CA PHE A 167 3.55 8.78 -1.28
C PHE A 167 3.39 7.29 -0.94
N LEU A 168 2.63 6.97 0.12
CA LEU A 168 2.37 5.57 0.50
C LEU A 168 1.59 4.83 -0.60
N MET A 169 0.65 5.48 -1.27
CA MET A 169 -0.09 4.89 -2.37
C MET A 169 0.80 4.47 -3.54
N VAL A 170 1.81 5.28 -3.90
CA VAL A 170 2.79 4.92 -4.93
C VAL A 170 3.54 3.65 -4.51
N ILE A 171 4.04 3.59 -3.27
CA ILE A 171 4.75 2.41 -2.74
C ILE A 171 3.84 1.18 -2.75
N VAL A 172 2.64 1.29 -2.20
CA VAL A 172 1.64 0.21 -2.16
C VAL A 172 1.32 -0.31 -3.56
N THR A 173 1.17 0.58 -4.53
CA THR A 173 0.91 0.20 -5.93
C THR A 173 2.08 -0.59 -6.52
N ILE A 174 3.31 -0.08 -6.36
CA ILE A 174 4.51 -0.75 -6.86
C ILE A 174 4.67 -2.13 -6.21
N THR A 175 4.55 -2.21 -4.88
CA THR A 175 4.64 -3.50 -4.17
C THR A 175 3.53 -4.47 -4.59
N ALA A 176 2.32 -3.98 -4.83
CA ALA A 176 1.23 -4.83 -5.33
C ALA A 176 1.51 -5.34 -6.74
N LEU A 177 2.07 -4.53 -7.64
CA LEU A 177 2.46 -4.96 -8.99
C LEU A 177 3.58 -6.01 -8.93
N ASP A 178 4.58 -5.80 -8.09
CA ASP A 178 5.69 -6.74 -7.85
C ASP A 178 5.16 -8.09 -7.36
N GLN A 179 4.22 -8.08 -6.42
CA GLN A 179 3.58 -9.28 -5.87
C GLN A 179 2.81 -10.10 -6.93
N ILE A 180 2.32 -9.45 -8.00
CA ILE A 180 1.61 -10.10 -9.12
C ILE A 180 2.60 -10.71 -10.12
N GLY A 181 3.90 -10.40 -10.01
CA GLY A 181 4.96 -10.88 -10.89
C GLY A 181 5.32 -9.92 -12.03
N ILE A 182 4.90 -8.66 -11.93
CA ILE A 182 5.33 -7.60 -12.84
C ILE A 182 6.70 -7.13 -12.38
N ASP A 183 7.71 -7.14 -13.26
CA ASP A 183 9.02 -6.59 -12.93
C ASP A 183 8.92 -5.08 -12.69
N THR A 184 8.98 -4.69 -11.43
CA THR A 184 8.92 -3.29 -11.00
C THR A 184 10.29 -2.69 -10.75
N THR A 185 11.39 -3.41 -10.99
CA THR A 185 12.75 -3.00 -10.60
C THR A 185 13.11 -1.60 -11.10
N ILE A 186 12.81 -1.31 -12.37
CA ILE A 186 13.05 0.00 -12.99
C ILE A 186 12.21 1.08 -12.32
N ILE A 187 10.93 0.80 -12.04
CA ILE A 187 10.00 1.76 -11.43
C ILE A 187 10.44 2.04 -9.99
N THR A 188 10.67 1.01 -9.19
CA THR A 188 11.13 1.09 -7.79
C THR A 188 12.43 1.88 -7.70
N SER A 189 13.42 1.59 -8.56
CA SER A 189 14.72 2.27 -8.52
C SER A 189 14.58 3.78 -8.81
N ASN A 190 13.82 4.16 -9.84
CA ASN A 190 13.62 5.57 -10.19
C ASN A 190 12.81 6.30 -9.10
N VAL A 191 11.77 5.67 -8.56
CA VAL A 191 10.95 6.25 -7.49
C VAL A 191 11.78 6.47 -6.23
N VAL A 192 12.57 5.48 -5.80
CA VAL A 192 13.48 5.63 -4.65
C VAL A 192 14.52 6.72 -4.88
N LEU A 193 15.07 6.84 -6.10
CA LEU A 193 16.03 7.89 -6.43
C LEU A 193 15.39 9.29 -6.33
N ILE A 194 14.23 9.48 -6.95
CA ILE A 194 13.51 10.77 -6.92
C ILE A 194 13.13 11.13 -5.48
N LEU A 195 12.58 10.17 -4.73
CA LEU A 195 12.19 10.38 -3.34
C LEU A 195 13.41 10.65 -2.46
N GLY A 196 14.50 9.91 -2.66
CA GLY A 196 15.76 10.12 -1.97
C GLY A 196 16.29 11.53 -2.21
N ALA A 197 16.27 12.03 -3.45
CA ALA A 197 16.68 13.39 -3.78
C ALA A 197 15.78 14.45 -3.11
N VAL A 198 14.46 14.27 -3.15
CA VAL A 198 13.50 15.19 -2.51
C VAL A 198 13.68 15.20 -1.00
N LEU A 199 13.79 14.03 -0.36
CA LEU A 199 13.97 13.90 1.08
C LEU A 199 15.33 14.45 1.52
N LEU A 200 16.39 14.24 0.75
CA LEU A 200 17.70 14.81 1.03
C LEU A 200 17.66 16.33 0.96
N SER A 201 17.05 16.88 -0.10
CA SER A 201 16.87 18.33 -0.26
C SER A 201 16.05 18.94 0.89
N ALA A 202 14.92 18.31 1.24
CA ALA A 202 14.08 18.74 2.35
C ALA A 202 14.82 18.65 3.69
N SER A 203 15.56 17.57 3.93
CA SER A 203 16.34 17.37 5.16
C SER A 203 17.42 18.43 5.33
N ILE A 204 18.16 18.74 4.26
CA ILE A 204 19.18 19.80 4.28
C ILE A 204 18.52 21.16 4.51
N SER A 205 17.49 21.50 3.73
CA SER A 205 16.78 22.78 3.84
C SER A 205 16.22 23.00 5.24
N TYR A 206 15.49 22.03 5.78
CA TYR A 206 14.89 22.12 7.11
C TYR A 206 15.93 22.08 8.22
N GLY A 207 17.00 21.29 8.06
CA GLY A 207 18.12 21.24 9.00
C GLY A 207 18.82 22.59 9.14
N PHE A 208 19.09 23.28 8.02
CA PHE A 208 19.64 24.64 8.06
C PHE A 208 18.65 25.66 8.61
N ALA A 209 17.39 25.61 8.20
CA ALA A 209 16.37 26.57 8.64
C ALA A 209 16.04 26.45 10.14
N SER A 210 16.06 25.23 10.70
CA SER A 210 15.70 24.97 12.11
C SER A 210 16.83 25.25 13.10
N LYS A 211 18.08 25.41 12.63
CA LYS A 211 19.27 25.59 13.49
C LYS A 211 19.08 26.68 14.56
N GLN A 212 18.58 27.85 14.15
CA GLN A 212 18.44 28.99 15.06
C GLN A 212 17.29 28.82 16.06
N ILE A 213 16.18 28.22 15.63
CA ILE A 213 15.04 27.92 16.52
C ILE A 213 15.48 26.89 17.57
N LEU A 214 16.18 25.83 17.16
CA LEU A 214 16.66 24.80 18.05
C LEU A 214 17.71 25.33 19.04
N ALA A 215 18.62 26.22 18.60
CA ALA A 215 19.58 26.88 19.47
C ALA A 215 18.90 27.67 20.59
N ASN A 216 17.84 28.42 20.27
CA ASN A 216 17.06 29.17 21.26
C ASN A 216 16.27 28.25 22.20
N LEU A 217 15.65 27.17 21.69
CA LEU A 217 14.93 26.19 22.51
C LEU A 217 15.85 25.51 23.54
N LEU A 218 17.02 25.06 23.09
CA LEU A 218 18.03 24.48 23.97
C LEU A 218 18.51 25.52 24.99
N ALA A 219 18.75 26.75 24.53
CA ALA A 219 19.20 27.80 25.43
C ALA A 219 18.18 28.13 26.52
N SER A 220 16.89 28.24 26.18
CA SER A 220 15.82 28.44 27.16
C SER A 220 15.76 27.29 28.18
N PHE A 221 15.90 26.05 27.72
CA PHE A 221 15.89 24.88 28.61
C PHE A 221 17.04 24.90 29.63
N PHE A 222 18.25 25.28 29.21
CA PHE A 222 19.41 25.35 30.10
C PHE A 222 19.47 26.63 30.94
N SER A 223 19.10 27.78 30.37
CA SER A 223 19.22 29.09 31.02
C SER A 223 18.27 29.24 32.21
N ARG A 224 17.09 28.59 32.19
CA ARG A 224 16.13 28.57 33.31
C ARG A 224 16.70 27.98 34.62
N LYS A 225 17.81 27.24 34.57
CA LYS A 225 18.51 26.76 35.77
C LYS A 225 19.43 27.80 36.39
N THR A 226 19.90 28.75 35.59
CA THR A 226 20.92 29.73 35.98
C THR A 226 20.33 31.12 36.21
N PHE A 227 19.37 31.52 35.38
CA PHE A 227 18.74 32.83 35.39
C PHE A 227 17.25 32.71 35.76
N LYS A 228 16.76 33.62 36.60
CA LYS A 228 15.38 33.66 37.10
C LYS A 228 14.70 34.98 36.76
N VAL A 229 13.39 34.93 36.57
CA VAL A 229 12.55 36.13 36.46
C VAL A 229 12.71 36.96 37.73
N GLY A 230 12.82 38.28 37.59
CA GLY A 230 13.06 39.24 38.67
C GLY A 230 14.54 39.60 38.90
N GLN A 231 15.49 38.86 38.33
CA GLN A 231 16.91 39.22 38.40
C GLN A 231 17.19 40.44 37.53
N HIS A 232 18.03 41.37 38.02
CA HIS A 232 18.60 42.41 37.18
C HIS A 232 19.86 41.90 36.52
N ILE A 233 19.88 41.99 35.19
CA ILE A 233 20.99 41.53 34.38
C ILE A 233 21.48 42.62 33.43
N LYS A 234 22.74 42.49 33.03
CA LYS A 234 23.34 43.26 31.95
C LYS A 234 23.91 42.31 30.90
N ILE A 235 23.42 42.45 29.67
CA ILE A 235 23.92 41.74 28.49
C ILE A 235 24.34 42.81 27.49
N ASP A 236 25.65 42.91 27.23
CA ASP A 236 26.25 43.94 26.39
C ASP A 236 25.73 45.35 26.79
N ASP A 237 24.96 46.02 25.93
CA ASP A 237 24.44 47.38 26.14
C ASP A 237 23.05 47.41 26.82
N VAL A 238 22.42 46.26 27.02
CA VAL A 238 21.07 46.14 27.59
C VAL A 238 21.16 45.81 29.08
N GLU A 239 20.63 46.71 29.91
CA GLU A 239 20.60 46.56 31.37
C GLU A 239 19.17 46.72 31.90
N GLY A 240 18.71 45.76 32.69
CA GLY A 240 17.33 45.76 33.18
C GLY A 240 16.92 44.49 33.91
N GLU A 241 15.65 44.39 34.27
CA GLU A 241 15.08 43.25 34.99
C GLU A 241 14.52 42.19 34.02
N ILE A 242 14.81 40.91 34.28
CA ILE A 242 14.20 39.80 33.53
C ILE A 242 12.71 39.72 33.84
N LEU A 243 11.86 40.04 32.86
CA LEU A 243 10.41 39.88 32.99
C LEU A 243 9.95 38.46 32.69
N GLN A 244 10.48 37.86 31.62
CA GLN A 244 10.01 36.56 31.14
C GLN A 244 11.08 35.87 30.30
N ILE A 245 11.21 34.55 30.49
CA ILE A 245 12.05 33.66 29.68
C ILE A 245 11.15 32.66 28.97
N ASP A 246 10.82 32.94 27.71
CA ASP A 246 10.07 32.03 26.84
C ASP A 246 10.97 31.01 26.16
N SER A 247 10.36 30.11 25.39
CA SER A 247 11.06 29.04 24.67
C SER A 247 12.08 29.56 23.63
N ILE A 248 11.82 30.73 23.03
CA ILE A 248 12.71 31.31 22.00
C ILE A 248 13.09 32.77 22.21
N THR A 249 12.45 33.46 23.17
CA THR A 249 12.68 34.87 23.48
C THR A 249 12.93 35.09 24.97
N LEU A 250 13.72 36.11 25.26
CA LEU A 250 13.94 36.69 26.57
C LEU A 250 13.42 38.13 26.54
N THR A 251 12.61 38.53 27.52
CA THR A 251 12.12 39.90 27.66
C THR A 251 12.72 40.55 28.90
N VAL A 252 13.39 41.69 28.70
CA VAL A 252 14.02 42.49 29.76
C VAL A 252 13.35 43.87 29.82
N GLN A 253 12.99 44.32 31.02
CA GLN A 253 12.51 45.67 31.27
C GLN A 253 13.69 46.59 31.56
N THR A 254 13.97 47.50 30.63
CA THR A 254 14.93 48.59 30.86
C THR A 254 14.21 49.76 31.56
N PRO A 255 14.93 50.81 32.00
CA PRO A 255 14.31 52.00 32.55
C PRO A 255 13.37 52.74 31.57
N THR A 256 13.57 52.57 30.26
CA THR A 256 12.87 53.30 29.20
C THR A 256 11.81 52.48 28.49
N ASP A 257 12.04 51.18 28.31
CA ASP A 257 11.27 50.33 27.38
C ASP A 257 11.47 48.82 27.67
N LYS A 258 10.81 47.98 26.87
CA LYS A 258 10.95 46.52 26.93
C LYS A 258 11.77 46.04 25.76
N VAL A 259 12.87 45.34 26.04
CA VAL A 259 13.74 44.75 25.03
C VAL A 259 13.48 43.26 24.94
N VAL A 260 13.16 42.79 23.72
CA VAL A 260 12.96 41.37 23.40
C VAL A 260 14.16 40.89 22.60
N MET A 261 14.85 39.88 23.11
CA MET A 261 16.05 39.31 22.49
C MET A 261 15.99 37.77 22.43
N PRO A 262 16.75 37.13 21.52
CA PRO A 262 16.84 35.68 21.45
C PRO A 262 17.36 35.05 22.74
N THR A 263 16.71 34.00 23.25
CA THR A 263 17.13 33.33 24.49
C THR A 263 18.54 32.74 24.41
N GLN A 264 19.04 32.43 23.21
CA GLN A 264 20.40 31.96 22.98
C GLN A 264 21.49 32.92 23.49
N GLU A 265 21.18 34.21 23.64
CA GLU A 265 22.14 35.20 24.12
C GLU A 265 22.53 34.97 25.60
N LEU A 266 21.65 34.37 26.41
CA LEU A 266 21.96 34.01 27.80
C LEU A 266 23.10 33.00 27.96
N ILE A 267 23.40 32.24 26.91
CA ILE A 267 24.44 31.21 26.92
C ILE A 267 25.64 31.60 26.06
N THR A 268 25.40 32.34 24.98
CA THR A 268 26.45 32.68 24.00
C THR A 268 27.14 34.01 24.29
N ARG A 269 26.53 34.89 25.10
CA ARG A 269 27.09 36.19 25.51
C ARG A 269 27.52 36.17 26.97
N ARG A 270 28.30 37.18 27.37
CA ARG A 270 28.63 37.41 28.78
C ARG A 270 27.46 38.11 29.45
N VAL A 271 26.88 37.47 30.45
CA VAL A 271 25.75 38.00 31.23
C VAL A 271 26.24 38.34 32.64
N HIS A 272 26.04 39.58 33.06
CA HIS A 272 26.34 40.01 34.43
C HIS A 272 25.04 40.08 35.24
N ILE A 273 24.99 39.43 36.40
CA ILE A 273 23.87 39.55 37.34
C ILE A 273 24.19 40.69 38.30
N THR A 274 23.47 41.79 38.20
CA THR A 274 23.71 43.02 38.99
C THR A 274 22.86 43.07 40.26
N LYS A 275 21.70 42.39 40.27
CA LYS A 275 20.86 42.20 41.46
C LYS A 275 20.18 40.82 41.41
N GLU A 276 20.27 40.07 42.52
CA GLU A 276 19.54 38.81 42.68
C GLU A 276 18.02 39.04 42.78
N SER A 277 17.23 38.03 42.42
CA SER A 277 15.78 38.05 42.61
C SER A 277 15.48 37.96 44.11
N GLU A 278 14.61 38.84 44.62
CA GLU A 278 14.07 38.72 45.98
C GLU A 278 13.25 37.43 46.17
#